data_AF-A0AAP2GUX9-F1
#
_entry.id   AF-A0AAP2GUX9-F1
#
_cell.length_a   1.000
_cell.length_b   1.000
_cell.length_c   1.000
_cell.angle_alpha   90.00
_cell.angle_beta   90.00
_cell.angle_gamma   90.00
#
_symmetry.space_group_name_H-M   'P 1'
#
loop_
_entity.id
_entity.type
_entity.pdbx_description
1 polymer ?
#
loop_
_entity_poly.entity_id
_entity_poly.type
_entity_poly.pdbx_seq_one_letter_code
_entity_poly.pdbx_strand_id
1 'polypeptide(L)' 'MKLSDIILLSLAVAFLIIGIHQTMTLGIGQAYWALMLTMVLFFVIVLRKKKR' A
#
# COMPACT_ATOMS: atom_id res chain seq x y z
N MET A 1 -11.43 -13.87 4.13
CA MET A 1 -10.19 -13.09 4.37
C MET A 1 -9.91 -13.19 5.86
N LYS A 2 -8.74 -13.67 6.28
CA LYS A 2 -8.43 -13.74 7.72
C LYS A 2 -8.20 -12.31 8.24
N LEU A 3 -8.29 -12.10 9.55
CA LEU A 3 -8.03 -10.81 10.20
C LEU A 3 -6.73 -10.16 9.69
N SER A 4 -5.70 -10.99 9.49
CA SER A 4 -4.41 -10.57 8.95
C SER A 4 -4.44 -10.06 7.51
N ASP A 5 -5.34 -10.55 6.65
CA ASP A 5 -5.50 -10.06 5.28
C ASP A 5 -6.21 -8.69 5.27
N ILE A 6 -7.12 -8.45 6.23
CA ILE A 6 -7.84 -7.18 6.40
C ILE A 6 -6.87 -6.11 6.93
N ILE A 7 -6.06 -6.44 7.93
CA ILE A 7 -5.05 -5.52 8.47
C ILE A 7 -4.05 -5.10 7.39
N LEU A 8 -3.57 -6.06 6.58
CA LEU A 8 -2.70 -5.79 5.44
C LEU A 8 -3.34 -4.86 4.41
N LEU A 9 -4.62 -5.09 4.10
CA LEU A 9 -5.37 -4.25 3.17
C LEU A 9 -5.51 -2.82 3.70
N SER A 10 -5.94 -2.65 4.95
CA SER A 10 -6.07 -1.33 5.58
C SER A 10 -4.74 -0.59 5.63
N LEU A 11 -3.64 -1.29 5.92
CA LEU A 11 -2.30 -0.71 5.93
C LEU A 11 -1.88 -0.26 4.52
N ALA A 12 -2.14 -1.07 3.49
CA ALA A 12 -1.87 -0.69 2.10
C ALA A 12 -2.64 0.58 1.68
N VAL A 13 -3.91 0.69 2.08
CA VAL A 13 -4.75 1.87 1.83
C VAL A 13 -4.22 3.09 2.58
N ALA A 14 -3.77 2.95 3.83
CA ALA A 14 -3.18 4.07 4.57
C ALA A 14 -1.93 4.63 3.85
N PHE A 15 -1.01 3.76 3.41
CA PHE A 15 0.14 4.19 2.63
C PHE A 15 -0.24 4.80 1.27
N LEU A 16 -1.31 4.30 0.63
CA LEU A 16 -1.80 4.87 -0.63
C LEU A 16 -2.26 6.31 -0.41
N ILE A 17 -3.05 6.57 0.63
CA ILE A 17 -3.57 7.91 0.95
C ILE A 17 -2.41 8.87 1.24
N ILE A 18 -1.42 8.43 2.03
CA ILE A 18 -0.21 9.21 2.32
C ILE A 18 0.58 9.51 1.04
N GLY A 19 0.74 8.52 0.16
CA GLY A 19 1.44 8.67 -1.12
C GLY A 19 0.73 9.65 -2.04
N ILE A 20 -0.59 9.58 -2.14
CA ILE A 20 -1.40 10.53 -2.91
C ILE A 20 -1.25 11.95 -2.34
N HIS A 21 -1.40 12.10 -1.01
CA HIS A 21 -1.23 13.39 -0.35
C HIS A 21 0.16 13.99 -0.60
N GLN A 22 1.22 13.21 -0.44
CA GLN A 22 2.59 13.68 -0.71
C GLN A 22 2.81 13.99 -2.18
N THR A 23 2.21 13.23 -3.10
CA THR A 23 2.31 13.48 -4.54
C THR A 23 1.70 14.85 -4.87
N MET A 24 0.58 15.19 -4.24
CA MET A 24 -0.13 16.45 -4.45
C MET A 24 0.55 17.65 -3.77
N THR A 25 1.26 17.45 -2.66
CA THR A 25 1.83 18.54 -1.85
C THR A 25 3.32 18.77 -2.07
N LEU A 26 4.10 17.71 -2.26
CA LEU A 26 5.57 17.73 -2.34
C LEU A 26 6.08 17.19 -3.68
N GLY A 27 5.20 16.64 -4.51
CA GLY A 27 5.54 16.01 -5.79
C GLY A 27 5.93 14.53 -5.67
N ILE A 28 6.10 13.89 -6.83
CA ILE A 28 6.34 12.45 -6.95
C ILE A 28 7.66 12.01 -6.30
N GLY A 29 8.69 12.86 -6.31
CA GLY A 29 10.00 12.52 -5.77
C GLY A 29 9.96 12.15 -4.28
N GLN A 30 9.22 12.93 -3.47
CA GLN A 30 9.05 12.64 -2.04
C GLN A 30 7.98 11.58 -1.81
N ALA A 31 6.96 11.48 -2.65
CA ALA A 31 5.90 10.48 -2.50
C ALA A 31 6.33 9.04 -2.88
N TYR A 32 7.46 8.89 -3.57
CA TYR A 32 7.90 7.63 -4.17
C TYR A 32 7.97 6.48 -3.16
N TRP A 33 8.48 6.73 -1.96
CA TRP A 33 8.60 5.71 -0.92
C TRP A 33 7.24 5.18 -0.46
N ALA A 34 6.25 6.07 -0.31
CA ALA A 34 4.91 5.71 0.14
C ALA A 34 4.17 4.91 -0.93
N LEU A 35 4.28 5.33 -2.20
CA LEU A 35 3.71 4.60 -3.33
C LEU A 35 4.36 3.22 -3.50
N MET A 36 5.68 3.11 -3.33
CA MET A 36 6.39 1.83 -3.37
C MET A 36 5.94 0.88 -2.25
N LEU A 37 5.78 1.39 -1.02
CA LEU A 37 5.24 0.60 0.10
C LEU A 37 3.82 0.10 -0.19
N THR A 38 2.95 0.95 -0.73
CA THR A 38 1.61 0.52 -1.15
C THR A 38 1.67 -0.60 -2.18
N MET A 39 2.52 -0.46 -3.20
CA MET A 39 2.69 -1.45 -4.26
C MET A 39 3.14 -2.80 -3.68
N VAL A 40 4.14 -2.80 -2.80
CA VAL A 40 4.65 -4.01 -2.13
C VAL A 40 3.56 -4.66 -1.27
N LEU A 41 2.82 -3.88 -0.48
CA LEU A 41 1.75 -4.41 0.37
C LEU A 41 0.63 -5.04 -0.47
N PHE A 42 0.25 -4.41 -1.59
CA PHE A 42 -0.71 -4.97 -2.53
C PHE A 42 -0.20 -6.28 -3.13
N PHE A 43 1.08 -6.31 -3.53
CA PHE A 43 1.70 -7.51 -4.09
C PHE A 43 1.71 -8.66 -3.09
N VAL A 44 2.05 -8.38 -1.83
CA VAL A 44 2.01 -9.37 -0.74
C VAL A 44 0.58 -9.90 -0.54
N ILE A 45 -0.44 -9.04 -0.59
CA ILE A 45 -1.84 -9.48 -0.49
C ILE A 45 -2.21 -10.40 -1.66
N VAL A 46 -1.84 -10.05 -2.89
CA VAL A 46 -2.11 -10.87 -4.09
C VAL A 46 -1.41 -12.22 -4.01
N LEU A 47 -0.13 -12.24 -3.63
CA LEU A 47 0.64 -13.48 -3.46
C LEU A 47 0.04 -14.37 -2.36
N ARG A 48 -0.40 -13.78 -1.24
CA ARG A 48 -1.06 -14.52 -0.16
C ARG A 48 -2.41 -15.09 -0.58
N LYS A 49 -3.15 -14.38 -1.43
CA LYS A 49 -4.42 -14.87 -2.00
C LYS A 49 -4.21 -16.00 -3.01
N LYS A 50 -3.14 -15.96 -3.81
CA LYS A 50 -2.82 -17.00 -4.81
C LYS A 50 -2.33 -18.31 -4.19
N LYS A 51 -1.65 -18.23 -3.04
CA LYS A 51 -1.10 -19.40 -2.33
C LYS A 51 -2.14 -20.17 -1.49
N ARG A 52 -3.36 -19.67 -1.39
CA ARG A 52 -4.43 -20.22 -0.56
C ARG A 52 -5.57 -20.72 -1.42
#